data_AF-A0A7V8IXT8-F1
#
_entry.id   AF-A0A7V8IXT8-F1
#
_cell.length_a   1.000
_cell.length_b   1.000
_cell.length_c   1.000
_cell.angle_alpha   90.00
_cell.angle_beta   90.00
_cell.angle_gamma   90.00
#
_symmetry.space_group_name_H-M   'P 1'
#
loop_
_entity.id
_entity.type
_entity.pdbx_description
1 polymer ?
#
loop_
_entity_poly.entity_id
_entity_poly.type
_entity_poly.pdbx_seq_one_letter_code
_entity_poly.pdbx_strand_id
1 'polypeptide(L)'
;MKRLALAAGVLALGAGTALGLWAVLKPSPVLEIDQEAPDFSMVDQEGRTITKADLLGRAWIADFMFTHCSGVCPVLLTRFEELNRVLPPGVVLVSFSMDPLRDTPEALKKYASDSKVDLKRWRFVSTGSVAKRNELAKGLMTDAGENPGDAVNSVIHSEYFMLVDASGRIRGAYQSGDEARLSRLKKDARELSLSGVYGLPAVNAGLNGASLFLLGLGLAFAKFRRFEAHAFLVLGSVACSTAFLACYLTYHYLAGATRFPGTGAARTLYFVMLVSHTILAVAVPPLIITVIVKAARRRWETHKNWARITVPIWAYVSGTGVLIYWVLFRGSW
;
A
#
# COMPACT_ATOMS: atom_id res chain seq x y z
N MET A 1 -28.28 -5.79 31.26
CA MET A 1 -28.50 -5.24 29.90
C MET A 1 -27.63 -4.04 29.54
N LYS A 2 -27.44 -3.01 30.40
CA LYS A 2 -26.48 -1.91 30.15
C LYS A 2 -25.05 -2.43 29.92
N ARG A 3 -24.63 -3.45 30.70
CA ARG A 3 -23.34 -4.16 30.56
C ARG A 3 -23.12 -4.83 29.20
N LEU A 4 -24.17 -5.34 28.54
CA LEU A 4 -24.08 -6.00 27.24
C LEU A 4 -23.92 -5.01 26.09
N ALA A 5 -24.61 -3.86 26.14
CA ALA A 5 -24.44 -2.80 25.15
C ALA A 5 -23.08 -2.09 25.30
N LEU A 6 -22.64 -1.89 26.55
CA LEU A 6 -21.30 -1.38 26.85
C LEU A 6 -20.22 -2.35 26.36
N ALA A 7 -20.37 -3.65 26.64
CA ALA A 7 -19.46 -4.68 26.14
C ALA A 7 -19.43 -4.74 24.61
N ALA A 8 -20.57 -4.66 23.93
CA ALA A 8 -20.62 -4.68 22.46
C ALA A 8 -19.95 -3.46 21.81
N GLY A 9 -20.15 -2.24 22.34
CA GLY A 9 -19.49 -1.05 21.81
C GLY A 9 -18.00 -0.99 22.16
N VAL A 10 -17.58 -1.46 23.34
CA VAL A 10 -16.17 -1.59 23.71
C VAL A 10 -15.48 -2.70 22.91
N LEU A 11 -16.16 -3.82 22.64
CA LEU A 11 -15.64 -4.91 21.79
C LEU A 11 -15.55 -4.50 20.31
N ALA A 12 -16.48 -3.69 19.79
CA ALA A 12 -16.42 -3.20 18.42
C ALA A 12 -15.36 -2.09 18.23
N LEU A 13 -15.23 -1.16 19.19
CA LEU A 13 -14.12 -0.20 19.22
C LEU A 13 -12.79 -0.96 19.35
N GLY A 14 -12.73 -1.90 20.30
CA GLY A 14 -11.58 -2.75 20.58
C GLY A 14 -11.19 -3.64 19.40
N ALA A 15 -12.14 -4.21 18.66
CA ALA A 15 -11.87 -5.02 17.47
C ALA A 15 -11.43 -4.17 16.28
N GLY A 16 -12.00 -2.97 16.08
CA GLY A 16 -11.55 -2.02 15.04
C GLY A 16 -10.14 -1.48 15.31
N THR A 17 -9.85 -1.11 16.57
CA THR A 17 -8.50 -0.72 17.00
C THR A 17 -7.55 -1.90 17.01
N ALA A 18 -7.98 -3.11 17.39
CA ALA A 18 -7.13 -4.29 17.40
C ALA A 18 -6.85 -4.82 15.99
N LEU A 19 -7.78 -4.75 15.03
CA LEU A 19 -7.50 -5.04 13.62
C LEU A 19 -6.59 -3.98 13.00
N GLY A 20 -6.77 -2.70 13.37
CA GLY A 20 -5.92 -1.61 12.91
C GLY A 20 -4.50 -1.72 13.44
N LEU A 21 -4.38 -1.92 14.75
CA LEU A 21 -3.12 -2.11 15.45
C LEU A 21 -2.49 -3.45 15.05
N TRP A 22 -3.26 -4.52 14.83
CA TRP A 22 -2.74 -5.78 14.29
C TRP A 22 -2.26 -5.63 12.85
N ALA A 23 -2.93 -4.86 11.97
CA ALA A 23 -2.45 -4.65 10.61
C ALA A 23 -1.16 -3.79 10.57
N VAL A 24 -1.03 -2.82 11.48
CA VAL A 24 0.16 -1.96 11.60
C VAL A 24 1.31 -2.66 12.35
N LEU A 25 1.00 -3.43 13.40
CA LEU A 25 1.96 -4.18 14.22
C LEU A 25 2.15 -5.61 13.75
N LYS A 26 1.51 -6.05 12.65
CA LYS A 26 1.69 -7.42 12.13
C LYS A 26 3.18 -7.55 11.85
N PRO A 27 3.90 -8.43 12.55
CA PRO A 27 5.27 -8.71 12.18
C PRO A 27 5.23 -9.16 10.73
N SER A 28 6.07 -8.55 9.90
CA SER A 28 6.23 -8.93 8.50
C SER A 28 6.35 -10.46 8.43
N PRO A 29 5.68 -11.13 7.46
CA PRO A 29 5.69 -12.59 7.36
C PRO A 29 7.12 -13.11 7.50
N VAL A 30 7.34 -14.15 8.31
CA VAL A 30 8.68 -14.75 8.45
C VAL A 30 9.02 -15.41 7.12
N LEU A 31 9.86 -14.73 6.34
CA LEU A 31 10.35 -15.18 5.05
C LEU A 31 11.76 -15.76 5.22
N GLU A 32 12.25 -16.46 4.20
CA GLU A 32 13.46 -17.31 4.25
C GLU A 32 14.73 -16.55 4.66
N ILE A 33 14.77 -15.22 4.48
CA ILE A 33 15.91 -14.35 4.78
C ILE A 33 15.48 -13.25 5.75
N ASP A 34 16.38 -12.88 6.66
CA ASP A 34 16.18 -11.76 7.60
C ASP A 34 17.49 -10.98 7.83
N GLN A 35 18.04 -10.42 6.75
CA GLN A 35 19.30 -9.67 6.75
C GLN A 35 19.06 -8.18 6.49
N GLU A 36 19.84 -7.29 7.11
CA GLU A 36 19.77 -5.87 6.78
C GLU A 36 20.36 -5.60 5.38
N ALA A 37 19.63 -4.87 4.54
CA ALA A 37 20.15 -4.42 3.25
C ALA A 37 21.24 -3.36 3.46
N PRO A 38 22.29 -3.33 2.61
CA PRO A 38 23.40 -2.41 2.76
C PRO A 38 22.92 -0.97 2.60
N ASP A 39 23.53 -0.05 3.34
CA ASP A 39 23.41 1.36 3.02
C ASP A 39 24.07 1.65 1.68
N PHE A 40 23.45 2.52 0.90
CA PHE A 40 24.00 2.97 -0.37
C PHE A 40 23.64 4.43 -0.63
N SER A 41 24.46 5.08 -1.46
CA SER A 41 24.20 6.40 -2.01
C SER A 41 24.70 6.42 -3.46
N MET A 42 23.73 6.45 -4.37
CA MET A 42 23.90 6.26 -5.81
C MET A 42 23.03 7.25 -6.59
N VAL A 43 23.11 7.24 -7.92
CA VAL A 43 22.39 8.19 -8.76
C VAL A 43 21.40 7.45 -9.66
N ASP A 44 20.15 7.90 -9.68
CA ASP A 44 19.11 7.36 -10.55
C ASP A 44 19.18 7.92 -11.97
N GLN A 45 18.34 7.40 -12.87
CA GLN A 45 18.28 7.83 -14.26
C GLN A 45 17.88 9.30 -14.48
N GLU A 46 17.32 9.95 -13.45
CA GLU A 46 16.96 11.38 -13.50
C GLU A 46 18.07 12.26 -12.91
N GLY A 47 19.23 11.68 -12.58
CA GLY A 47 20.36 12.38 -11.97
C GLY A 47 20.16 12.65 -10.48
N ARG A 48 19.17 12.01 -9.84
CA ARG A 48 18.87 12.24 -8.42
C ARG A 48 19.65 11.26 -7.55
N THR A 49 20.15 11.74 -6.43
CA THR A 49 20.71 10.84 -5.42
C THR A 49 19.59 9.98 -4.82
N ILE A 50 19.82 8.67 -4.77
CA ILE A 50 18.94 7.69 -4.14
C ILE A 50 19.73 6.89 -3.10
N THR A 51 19.10 6.66 -1.96
CA THR A 51 19.67 5.95 -0.82
C THR A 51 18.74 4.87 -0.29
N LYS A 52 19.25 3.97 0.57
CA LYS A 52 18.41 3.01 1.32
C LYS A 52 17.32 3.74 2.12
N ALA A 53 17.65 4.87 2.73
CA ALA A 53 16.73 5.67 3.53
C ALA A 53 15.53 6.17 2.72
N ASP A 54 15.73 6.53 1.45
CA ASP A 54 14.66 6.95 0.54
C ASP A 54 13.68 5.82 0.19
N LEU A 55 14.07 4.57 0.40
CA LEU A 55 13.26 3.38 0.17
C LEU A 55 12.56 2.86 1.43
N LEU A 56 12.90 3.38 2.61
CA LEU A 56 12.24 3.00 3.87
C LEU A 56 10.75 3.37 3.85
N GLY A 57 9.96 2.62 4.63
CA GLY A 57 8.51 2.73 4.66
C GLY A 57 7.80 2.05 3.49
N ARG A 58 8.53 1.52 2.50
CA ARG A 58 8.01 0.77 1.34
C ARG A 58 8.75 -0.54 1.17
N ALA A 59 8.04 -1.57 0.73
CA ALA A 59 8.71 -2.74 0.18
C ALA A 59 9.35 -2.37 -1.16
N TRP A 60 10.48 -2.97 -1.49
CA TRP A 60 11.11 -2.78 -2.78
C TRP A 60 11.75 -4.07 -3.29
N ILE A 61 11.87 -4.18 -4.61
CA ILE A 61 12.47 -5.33 -5.28
C ILE A 61 13.68 -4.84 -6.04
N ALA A 62 14.82 -5.48 -5.82
CA ALA A 62 16.06 -5.22 -6.52
C ALA A 62 16.29 -6.24 -7.64
N ASP A 63 16.74 -5.78 -8.81
CA ASP A 63 17.46 -6.61 -9.77
C ASP A 63 18.82 -5.97 -10.12
N PHE A 64 19.65 -6.75 -10.80
CA PHE A 64 20.98 -6.37 -11.23
C PHE A 64 21.07 -6.53 -12.74
N MET A 65 21.43 -5.45 -13.43
CA MET A 65 21.41 -5.41 -14.89
C MET A 65 22.58 -4.56 -15.42
N PHE A 66 22.78 -4.54 -16.72
CA PHE A 66 23.56 -3.50 -17.39
C PHE A 66 23.04 -3.33 -18.82
N THR A 67 23.11 -2.11 -19.35
CA THR A 67 22.33 -1.74 -20.56
C THR A 67 22.80 -2.42 -21.86
N HIS A 68 24.04 -2.93 -21.87
CA HIS A 68 24.68 -3.53 -23.04
C HIS A 68 24.61 -5.07 -23.06
N CYS A 69 23.87 -5.68 -22.13
CA CYS A 69 23.75 -7.13 -22.06
C CYS A 69 22.81 -7.68 -23.16
N SER A 70 23.32 -8.59 -24.00
CA SER A 70 22.53 -9.33 -24.99
C SER A 70 22.02 -10.69 -24.49
N GLY A 71 22.24 -11.01 -23.21
CA GLY A 71 21.90 -12.30 -22.58
C GLY A 71 20.59 -12.24 -21.77
N VAL A 72 20.70 -12.36 -20.45
CA VAL A 72 19.54 -12.49 -19.54
C VAL A 72 18.79 -11.17 -19.28
N CYS A 73 19.44 -10.02 -19.44
CA CYS A 73 18.85 -8.72 -19.06
C CYS A 73 17.53 -8.38 -19.78
N PRO A 74 17.32 -8.65 -21.08
CA PRO A 74 16.01 -8.48 -21.72
C PRO A 74 14.89 -9.30 -21.06
N VAL A 75 15.22 -10.49 -20.54
CA VAL A 75 14.28 -11.33 -19.79
C VAL A 75 13.97 -10.69 -18.44
N LEU A 76 14.99 -10.26 -17.70
CA LEU A 76 14.82 -9.57 -16.41
C LEU A 76 13.95 -8.32 -16.56
N LEU A 77 14.23 -7.48 -17.56
CA LEU A 77 13.45 -6.28 -17.89
C LEU A 77 11.97 -6.63 -18.13
N THR A 78 11.68 -7.68 -18.89
CA THR A 78 10.32 -8.12 -19.17
C THR A 78 9.61 -8.57 -17.89
N ARG A 79 10.29 -9.33 -17.02
CA ARG A 79 9.74 -9.77 -15.73
C ARG A 79 9.53 -8.62 -14.76
N PHE A 80 10.46 -7.68 -14.68
CA PHE A 80 10.31 -6.49 -13.85
C PHE A 80 9.16 -5.61 -14.32
N GLU A 81 8.96 -5.45 -15.64
CA GLU A 81 7.80 -4.74 -16.18
C GLU A 81 6.48 -5.47 -15.87
N GLU A 82 6.47 -6.81 -15.87
CA GLU A 82 5.34 -7.60 -15.39
C GLU A 82 5.02 -7.28 -13.91
N LEU A 83 6.03 -7.31 -13.04
CA LEU A 83 5.91 -6.92 -11.62
C LEU A 83 5.42 -5.47 -11.50
N ASN A 84 5.95 -4.58 -12.34
CA ASN A 84 5.59 -3.15 -12.39
C ASN A 84 4.14 -2.93 -12.82
N ARG A 85 3.46 -3.89 -13.44
CA ARG A 85 2.03 -3.81 -13.74
C ARG A 85 1.17 -4.39 -12.63
N VAL A 86 1.57 -5.53 -12.06
CA VAL A 86 0.70 -6.33 -11.18
C VAL A 86 0.86 -6.06 -9.68
N LEU A 87 1.96 -5.43 -9.27
CA LEU A 87 2.21 -5.12 -7.86
C LEU A 87 1.48 -3.85 -7.40
N PRO A 88 1.12 -3.77 -6.10
CA PRO A 88 0.47 -2.60 -5.56
C PRO A 88 1.43 -1.38 -5.56
N PRO A 89 0.90 -0.14 -5.59
CA PRO A 89 1.72 1.07 -5.65
C PRO A 89 2.72 1.28 -4.49
N GLY A 90 2.55 0.55 -3.39
CA GLY A 90 3.47 0.59 -2.24
C GLY A 90 4.76 -0.20 -2.44
N VAL A 91 4.95 -0.87 -3.59
CA VAL A 91 6.21 -1.57 -3.92
C VAL A 91 7.01 -0.78 -4.95
N VAL A 92 8.27 -0.51 -4.64
CA VAL A 92 9.22 0.16 -5.55
C VAL A 92 10.08 -0.88 -6.26
N LEU A 93 10.39 -0.64 -7.52
CA LEU A 93 11.33 -1.47 -8.28
C LEU A 93 12.65 -0.71 -8.46
N VAL A 94 13.76 -1.37 -8.23
CA VAL A 94 15.09 -0.78 -8.34
C VAL A 94 15.99 -1.70 -9.15
N SER A 95 16.45 -1.21 -10.29
CA SER A 95 17.41 -1.90 -11.14
C SER A 95 18.78 -1.26 -10.98
N PHE A 96 19.72 -1.99 -10.39
CA PHE A 96 21.08 -1.51 -10.19
C PHE A 96 21.97 -1.91 -11.37
N SER A 97 22.66 -0.94 -11.95
CA SER A 97 23.64 -1.23 -12.98
C SER A 97 24.92 -1.84 -12.41
N MET A 98 25.33 -2.95 -13.00
CA MET A 98 26.59 -3.64 -12.71
C MET A 98 27.75 -3.20 -13.62
N ASP A 99 27.52 -2.23 -14.53
CA ASP A 99 28.53 -1.63 -15.40
C ASP A 99 28.71 -0.13 -15.10
N PRO A 100 29.42 0.22 -14.00
CA PRO A 100 29.61 1.61 -13.58
C PRO A 100 30.40 2.46 -14.58
N LEU A 101 31.10 1.86 -15.54
CA LEU A 101 31.93 2.58 -16.51
C LEU A 101 31.11 3.10 -17.70
N ARG A 102 30.04 2.40 -18.07
CA ARG A 102 29.24 2.72 -19.27
C ARG A 102 27.81 3.15 -18.96
N ASP A 103 27.23 2.65 -17.88
CA ASP A 103 25.84 2.94 -17.51
C ASP A 103 25.76 4.21 -16.64
N THR A 104 25.99 5.36 -17.30
CA THR A 104 25.72 6.66 -16.68
C THR A 104 24.21 6.87 -16.47
N PRO A 105 23.79 7.81 -15.61
CA PRO A 105 22.38 8.18 -15.46
C PRO A 105 21.67 8.44 -16.81
N GLU A 106 22.34 9.12 -17.73
CA GLU A 106 21.82 9.43 -19.07
C GLU A 106 21.66 8.17 -19.93
N ALA A 107 22.64 7.25 -19.87
CA ALA A 107 22.55 5.97 -20.57
C ALA A 107 21.38 5.12 -20.04
N LEU A 108 21.21 5.08 -18.72
CA LEU A 108 20.08 4.39 -18.07
C LEU A 108 18.74 5.02 -18.43
N LYS A 109 18.67 6.35 -18.48
CA LYS A 109 17.46 7.08 -18.92
C LYS A 109 17.09 6.74 -20.35
N LYS A 110 18.09 6.73 -21.23
CA LYS A 110 17.91 6.34 -22.63
C LYS A 110 17.43 4.88 -22.74
N TYR A 111 18.09 3.96 -22.05
CA TYR A 111 17.70 2.55 -22.03
C TYR A 111 16.26 2.33 -21.56
N ALA A 112 15.84 3.01 -20.49
CA ALA A 112 14.47 2.93 -20.00
C ALA A 112 13.44 3.50 -21.00
N SER A 113 13.78 4.62 -21.65
CA SER A 113 12.95 5.25 -22.68
C SER A 113 12.79 4.33 -23.90
N ASP A 114 13.89 3.77 -24.40
CA ASP A 114 13.90 2.86 -25.55
C ASP A 114 13.11 1.57 -25.24
N SER A 115 13.17 1.12 -24.00
CA SER A 115 12.44 -0.03 -23.48
C SER A 115 10.93 0.22 -23.26
N LYS A 116 10.48 1.48 -23.29
CA LYS A 116 9.07 1.90 -23.11
C LYS A 116 8.43 1.39 -21.81
N VAL A 117 9.22 1.34 -20.72
CA VAL A 117 8.75 0.90 -19.39
C VAL A 117 8.14 2.06 -18.59
N ASP A 118 7.22 1.77 -17.66
CA ASP A 118 6.65 2.80 -16.77
C ASP A 118 7.59 3.14 -15.60
N LEU A 119 8.17 4.33 -15.62
CA LEU A 119 9.14 4.79 -14.62
C LEU A 119 8.54 5.37 -13.33
N LYS A 120 7.21 5.38 -13.14
CA LYS A 120 6.60 6.00 -11.94
C LYS A 120 7.19 5.50 -10.63
N ARG A 121 7.38 4.18 -10.52
CA ARG A 121 7.88 3.48 -9.31
C ARG A 121 9.07 2.57 -9.60
N TRP A 122 9.68 2.72 -10.77
CA TRP A 122 10.87 1.99 -11.16
C TRP A 122 12.04 2.97 -11.28
N ARG A 123 13.14 2.66 -10.60
CA ARG A 123 14.38 3.41 -10.63
C ARG A 123 15.45 2.57 -11.29
N PHE A 124 16.15 3.14 -12.26
CA PHE A 124 17.39 2.59 -12.79
C PHE A 124 18.53 3.36 -12.14
N VAL A 125 19.44 2.66 -11.48
CA VAL A 125 20.42 3.26 -10.57
C VAL A 125 21.83 2.93 -11.04
N SER A 126 22.61 3.97 -11.32
CA SER A 126 24.04 3.84 -11.63
C SER A 126 24.84 3.67 -10.34
N THR A 127 25.65 2.62 -10.27
CA THR A 127 26.54 2.35 -9.13
C THR A 127 27.75 3.28 -9.10
N GLY A 128 28.10 3.90 -10.23
CA GLY A 128 29.09 4.97 -10.38
C GLY A 128 30.57 4.59 -10.16
N SER A 129 30.85 3.47 -9.49
CA SER A 129 32.21 2.93 -9.37
C SER A 129 32.19 1.42 -9.11
N VAL A 130 33.26 0.73 -9.49
CA VAL A 130 33.43 -0.71 -9.25
C VAL A 130 33.38 -1.05 -7.76
N ALA A 131 33.94 -0.19 -6.90
CA ALA A 131 33.92 -0.37 -5.44
C ALA A 131 32.47 -0.36 -4.89
N LYS A 132 31.70 0.68 -5.21
CA LYS A 132 30.29 0.79 -4.80
C LYS A 132 29.42 -0.34 -5.34
N ARG A 133 29.66 -0.75 -6.59
CA ARG A 133 29.00 -1.91 -7.20
C ARG A 133 29.24 -3.19 -6.39
N ASN A 134 30.50 -3.49 -6.05
CA ASN A 134 30.87 -4.70 -5.31
C ASN A 134 30.27 -4.73 -3.91
N GLU A 135 30.31 -3.59 -3.23
CA GLU A 135 29.76 -3.45 -1.89
C GLU A 135 28.24 -3.66 -1.88
N LEU A 136 27.51 -3.02 -2.80
CA LEU A 136 26.07 -3.17 -2.95
C LEU A 136 25.70 -4.62 -3.25
N ALA A 137 26.36 -5.23 -4.24
CA ALA A 137 26.09 -6.60 -4.66
C ALA A 137 26.29 -7.58 -3.50
N LYS A 138 27.44 -7.51 -2.82
CA LYS A 138 27.73 -8.33 -1.65
C LYS A 138 26.68 -8.14 -0.54
N GLY A 139 26.30 -6.90 -0.26
CA GLY A 139 25.31 -6.60 0.78
C GLY A 139 23.90 -7.10 0.43
N LEU A 140 23.53 -7.08 -0.85
CA LEU A 140 22.27 -7.63 -1.37
C LEU A 140 22.36 -9.13 -1.70
N MET A 141 23.38 -9.84 -1.19
CA MET A 141 23.54 -11.28 -1.33
C MET A 141 23.66 -11.75 -2.79
N THR A 142 24.28 -10.94 -3.64
CA THR A 142 24.59 -11.30 -5.03
C THR A 142 26.09 -11.18 -5.31
N ASP A 143 26.61 -12.06 -6.16
CA ASP A 143 28.02 -12.05 -6.55
C ASP A 143 28.25 -11.08 -7.73
N ALA A 144 29.10 -10.07 -7.53
CA ALA A 144 29.49 -9.08 -8.56
C ALA A 144 30.72 -9.47 -9.38
N GLY A 145 31.17 -10.73 -9.30
CA GLY A 145 32.48 -11.14 -9.79
C GLY A 145 32.69 -10.92 -11.29
N GLU A 146 33.92 -10.54 -11.64
CA GLU A 146 34.47 -10.53 -13.00
C GLU A 146 35.36 -11.75 -13.17
N ASN A 147 35.24 -12.48 -14.29
CA ASN A 147 36.23 -13.49 -14.69
C ASN A 147 37.26 -12.86 -15.64
N PRO A 148 38.57 -12.76 -15.29
CA PRO A 148 39.58 -12.12 -16.14
C PRO A 148 39.98 -12.91 -17.40
N GLY A 149 39.18 -13.87 -17.87
CA GLY A 149 39.56 -14.85 -18.90
C GLY A 149 38.77 -14.82 -20.21
N ASP A 150 37.57 -14.22 -20.24
CA ASP A 150 36.70 -14.24 -21.43
C ASP A 150 35.94 -12.92 -21.56
N ALA A 151 36.52 -11.96 -22.28
CA ALA A 151 36.02 -10.59 -22.45
C ALA A 151 34.64 -10.48 -23.17
N VAL A 152 33.96 -11.60 -23.44
CA VAL A 152 32.63 -11.64 -24.05
C VAL A 152 31.55 -12.17 -23.10
N ASN A 153 31.89 -12.90 -22.02
CA ASN A 153 30.91 -13.58 -21.15
C ASN A 153 31.20 -13.48 -19.63
N SER A 154 32.06 -12.57 -19.19
CA SER A 154 32.65 -12.59 -17.84
C SER A 154 31.97 -11.73 -16.76
N VAL A 155 30.65 -11.54 -16.79
CA VAL A 155 29.92 -10.92 -15.67
C VAL A 155 29.01 -11.96 -15.05
N ILE A 156 29.16 -12.23 -13.76
CA ILE A 156 28.29 -13.15 -13.01
C ILE A 156 26.83 -12.68 -13.18
N HIS A 157 26.00 -13.54 -13.76
CA HIS A 157 24.59 -13.27 -14.02
C HIS A 157 23.78 -13.53 -12.75
N SER A 158 23.35 -12.48 -12.07
CA SER A 158 22.34 -12.63 -11.01
C SER A 158 20.97 -12.73 -11.65
N GLU A 159 20.45 -13.95 -11.76
CA GLU A 159 19.07 -14.20 -12.17
C GLU A 159 18.07 -14.01 -11.02
N TYR A 160 18.48 -13.37 -9.91
CA TYR A 160 17.68 -13.27 -8.70
C TYR A 160 17.10 -11.88 -8.49
N PHE A 161 15.83 -11.83 -8.09
CA PHE A 161 15.17 -10.66 -7.55
C PHE A 161 15.24 -10.68 -6.03
N MET A 162 15.71 -9.59 -5.44
CA MET A 162 15.82 -9.45 -3.99
C MET A 162 14.62 -8.65 -3.46
N LEU A 163 13.82 -9.26 -2.59
CA LEU A 163 12.70 -8.57 -1.94
C LEU A 163 13.18 -7.96 -0.63
N VAL A 164 12.98 -6.67 -0.44
CA VAL A 164 13.32 -5.92 0.76
C VAL A 164 12.05 -5.29 1.34
N ASP A 165 11.87 -5.35 2.66
CA ASP A 165 10.71 -4.79 3.32
C ASP A 165 10.86 -3.30 3.67
N ALA A 166 9.79 -2.73 4.24
CA ALA A 166 9.71 -1.32 4.64
C ALA A 166 10.73 -0.90 5.71
N SER A 167 11.36 -1.84 6.42
CA SER A 167 12.42 -1.57 7.39
C SER A 167 13.82 -1.65 6.77
N GLY A 168 13.93 -1.96 5.47
CA GLY A 168 15.20 -2.12 4.79
C GLY A 168 15.84 -3.49 5.02
N ARG A 169 15.05 -4.51 5.38
CA ARG A 169 15.56 -5.88 5.56
C ARG A 169 15.23 -6.75 4.35
N ILE A 170 16.22 -7.49 3.86
CA ILE A 170 16.11 -8.49 2.80
C ILE A 170 15.29 -9.66 3.33
N ARG A 171 14.20 -9.97 2.64
CA ARG A 171 13.23 -10.98 3.03
C ARG A 171 13.23 -12.21 2.14
N GLY A 172 13.75 -12.12 0.92
CA GLY A 172 13.88 -13.28 0.06
C GLY A 172 14.65 -13.00 -1.22
N ALA A 173 15.14 -14.07 -1.82
CA ALA A 173 15.77 -14.10 -3.13
C ALA A 173 14.96 -15.03 -4.05
N TYR A 174 14.57 -14.53 -5.22
CA TYR A 174 13.64 -15.22 -6.12
C TYR A 174 14.25 -15.30 -7.51
N GLN A 175 14.47 -16.52 -8.01
CA GLN A 175 14.98 -16.71 -9.36
C GLN A 175 13.93 -16.23 -10.39
N SER A 176 14.36 -15.39 -11.32
CA SER A 176 13.51 -14.72 -12.31
C SER A 176 13.00 -15.67 -13.41
N GLY A 177 13.71 -16.76 -13.67
CA GLY A 177 13.33 -17.79 -14.65
C GLY A 177 12.28 -18.80 -14.17
N ASP A 178 11.98 -18.84 -12.86
CA ASP A 178 11.04 -19.79 -12.26
C ASP A 178 9.68 -19.12 -11.96
N GLU A 179 8.64 -19.53 -12.68
CA GLU A 179 7.27 -18.99 -12.53
C GLU A 179 6.67 -19.22 -11.13
N ALA A 180 7.02 -20.32 -10.47
CA ALA A 180 6.57 -20.58 -9.10
C ALA A 180 7.26 -19.62 -8.12
N ARG A 181 8.54 -19.31 -8.33
CA ARG A 181 9.28 -18.29 -7.56
C ARG A 181 8.73 -16.89 -7.81
N LEU A 182 8.44 -16.51 -9.06
CA LEU A 182 7.81 -15.23 -9.39
C LEU A 182 6.42 -15.09 -8.76
N SER A 183 5.63 -16.17 -8.76
CA SER A 183 4.31 -16.17 -8.11
C SER A 183 4.41 -15.98 -6.60
N ARG A 184 5.42 -16.60 -5.96
CA ARG A 184 5.73 -16.36 -4.54
C ARG A 184 6.19 -14.92 -4.29
N LEU A 185 7.12 -14.39 -5.09
CA LEU A 185 7.57 -13.00 -5.00
C LEU A 185 6.39 -12.01 -5.04
N LYS A 186 5.47 -12.19 -6.00
CA LYS A 186 4.28 -11.34 -6.12
C LYS A 186 3.40 -11.39 -4.87
N LYS A 187 3.23 -12.58 -4.28
CA LYS A 187 2.47 -12.77 -3.04
C LYS A 187 3.17 -12.10 -1.86
N ASP A 188 4.45 -12.35 -1.67
CA ASP A 188 5.23 -11.86 -0.53
C ASP A 188 5.38 -10.34 -0.59
N ALA A 189 5.66 -9.77 -1.77
CA ALA A 189 5.71 -8.33 -1.98
C ALA A 189 4.35 -7.65 -1.70
N ARG A 190 3.23 -8.29 -2.08
CA ARG A 190 1.88 -7.81 -1.73
C ARG A 190 1.66 -7.83 -0.22
N GLU A 191 2.04 -8.89 0.46
CA GLU A 191 1.90 -8.98 1.93
C GLU A 191 2.75 -7.92 2.65
N LEU A 192 4.01 -7.71 2.23
CA LEU A 192 4.88 -6.69 2.80
C LEU A 192 4.38 -5.27 2.51
N SER A 193 3.79 -5.04 1.33
CA SER A 193 3.18 -3.75 1.00
C SER A 193 1.98 -3.38 1.88
N LEU A 194 1.42 -4.33 2.63
CA LEU A 194 0.31 -4.10 3.56
C LEU A 194 0.79 -3.80 4.99
N SER A 195 2.10 -3.68 5.22
CA SER A 195 2.69 -3.31 6.51
C SER A 195 3.00 -1.81 6.59
N GLY A 196 3.10 -1.26 7.79
CA GLY A 196 3.41 0.16 8.02
C GLY A 196 2.35 1.13 7.47
N VAL A 197 2.79 2.26 6.89
CA VAL A 197 1.90 3.31 6.35
C VAL A 197 0.99 2.77 5.24
N TYR A 198 1.45 1.79 4.45
CA TYR A 198 0.67 1.20 3.37
C TYR A 198 -0.34 0.15 3.83
N GLY A 199 -0.33 -0.23 5.12
CA GLY A 199 -1.40 -0.98 5.79
C GLY A 199 -2.58 -0.12 6.24
N LEU A 200 -2.42 1.19 6.34
CA LEU A 200 -3.49 2.12 6.79
C LEU A 200 -4.78 2.06 5.95
N PRO A 201 -4.77 1.81 4.62
CA PRO A 201 -6.00 1.59 3.87
C PRO A 201 -6.85 0.43 4.38
N ALA A 202 -6.23 -0.66 4.84
CA ALA A 202 -6.95 -1.79 5.43
C ALA A 202 -7.58 -1.41 6.78
N VAL A 203 -6.84 -0.67 7.61
CA VAL A 203 -7.35 -0.10 8.87
C VAL A 203 -8.54 0.82 8.61
N ASN A 204 -8.43 1.69 7.61
CA ASN A 204 -9.49 2.60 7.18
C ASN A 204 -10.75 1.88 6.71
N ALA A 205 -10.61 0.80 5.94
CA ALA A 205 -11.73 -0.05 5.57
C ALA A 205 -12.37 -0.71 6.80
N GLY A 206 -11.56 -1.22 7.73
CA GLY A 206 -12.03 -1.79 8.99
C GLY A 206 -12.83 -0.79 9.84
N LEU A 207 -12.33 0.44 10.00
CA LEU A 207 -12.99 1.50 10.76
C LEU A 207 -14.33 1.93 10.12
N ASN A 208 -14.40 2.00 8.79
CA ASN A 208 -15.67 2.24 8.07
C ASN A 208 -16.67 1.09 8.27
N GLY A 209 -16.21 -0.16 8.17
CA GLY A 209 -17.05 -1.34 8.43
C GLY A 209 -17.60 -1.36 9.86
N ALA A 210 -16.74 -1.08 10.85
CA ALA A 210 -17.13 -0.98 12.25
C ALA A 210 -18.13 0.17 12.48
N SER A 211 -17.90 1.33 11.87
CA SER A 211 -18.81 2.46 11.90
C SER A 211 -20.20 2.10 11.36
N LEU A 212 -20.26 1.46 10.19
CA LEU A 212 -21.50 1.02 9.56
C LEU A 212 -22.26 0.00 10.43
N PHE A 213 -21.54 -0.97 11.00
CA PHE A 213 -22.11 -1.98 11.88
C PHE A 213 -22.71 -1.36 13.15
N LEU A 214 -21.95 -0.49 13.83
CA LEU A 214 -22.39 0.22 15.02
C LEU A 214 -23.59 1.13 14.76
N LEU A 215 -23.59 1.84 13.62
CA LEU A 215 -24.72 2.65 13.18
C LEU A 215 -25.97 1.79 13.00
N GLY A 216 -25.86 0.69 12.24
CA GLY A 216 -26.97 -0.24 12.01
C GLY A 216 -27.54 -0.82 13.30
N LEU A 217 -26.68 -1.25 14.22
CA LEU A 217 -27.10 -1.76 15.53
C LEU A 217 -27.74 -0.65 16.38
N GLY A 218 -27.18 0.56 16.38
CA GLY A 218 -27.74 1.72 17.07
C GLY A 218 -29.17 2.02 16.62
N LEU A 219 -29.44 1.94 15.31
CA LEU A 219 -30.78 2.14 14.75
C LEU A 219 -31.75 1.01 15.12
N ALA A 220 -31.28 -0.25 15.13
CA ALA A 220 -32.08 -1.36 15.60
C ALA A 220 -32.51 -1.17 17.06
N PHE A 221 -31.59 -0.74 17.94
CA PHE A 221 -31.92 -0.46 19.34
C PHE A 221 -32.86 0.74 19.50
N ALA A 222 -32.78 1.76 18.64
CA ALA A 222 -33.78 2.84 18.62
C ALA A 222 -35.18 2.33 18.27
N LYS A 223 -35.30 1.38 17.33
CA LYS A 223 -36.57 0.74 16.98
C LYS A 223 -37.19 -0.01 18.17
N PHE A 224 -36.35 -0.63 19.00
CA PHE A 224 -36.76 -1.25 20.27
C PHE A 224 -36.94 -0.26 21.43
N ARG A 225 -36.94 1.06 21.17
CA ARG A 225 -37.05 2.13 22.18
C ARG A 225 -35.96 2.09 23.26
N ARG A 226 -34.81 1.48 22.97
CA ARG A 226 -33.66 1.38 23.87
C ARG A 226 -32.70 2.55 23.61
N PHE A 227 -33.13 3.76 23.96
CA PHE A 227 -32.45 5.00 23.56
C PHE A 227 -31.05 5.21 24.16
N GLU A 228 -30.79 4.74 25.39
CA GLU A 228 -29.44 4.78 25.95
C GLU A 228 -28.45 3.95 25.12
N ALA A 229 -28.84 2.74 24.74
CA ALA A 229 -28.02 1.86 23.92
C ALA A 229 -27.86 2.38 22.49
N HIS A 230 -28.92 2.95 21.90
CA HIS A 230 -28.85 3.67 20.64
C HIS A 230 -27.79 4.78 20.69
N ALA A 231 -27.86 5.66 21.70
CA ALA A 231 -26.93 6.77 21.84
C ALA A 231 -25.48 6.28 21.97
N PHE A 232 -25.23 5.28 22.81
CA PHE A 232 -23.89 4.70 22.98
C PHE A 232 -23.32 4.14 21.67
N LEU A 233 -24.11 3.36 20.92
CA LEU A 233 -23.68 2.76 19.66
C LEU A 233 -23.45 3.81 18.56
N VAL A 234 -24.31 4.83 18.47
CA VAL A 234 -24.15 5.93 17.50
C VAL A 234 -22.91 6.76 17.83
N LEU A 235 -22.65 7.06 19.11
CA LEU A 235 -21.42 7.74 19.51
C LEU A 235 -20.16 6.90 19.21
N GLY A 236 -20.23 5.58 19.39
CA GLY A 236 -19.17 4.66 18.97
C GLY A 236 -18.92 4.71 17.45
N SER A 237 -19.97 4.74 16.65
CA SER A 237 -19.88 4.91 15.19
C SER A 237 -19.22 6.24 14.79
N VAL A 238 -19.52 7.34 15.50
CA VAL A 238 -18.84 8.63 15.32
C VAL A 238 -17.36 8.56 15.69
N ALA A 239 -17.02 7.89 16.79
CA ALA A 239 -15.63 7.69 17.18
C ALA A 239 -14.85 6.92 16.10
N CYS A 240 -15.42 5.82 15.57
CA CYS A 240 -14.84 5.08 14.45
C CYS A 240 -14.66 5.95 13.19
N SER A 241 -15.67 6.76 12.84
CA SER A 241 -15.61 7.65 11.66
C SER A 241 -14.57 8.76 11.83
N THR A 242 -14.38 9.26 13.05
CA THR A 242 -13.36 10.26 13.39
C THR A 242 -11.95 9.66 13.31
N ALA A 243 -11.76 8.46 13.86
CA ALA A 243 -10.51 7.72 13.75
C ALA A 243 -10.18 7.38 12.28
N PHE A 244 -11.18 6.99 11.50
CA PHE A 244 -11.03 6.78 10.05
C PHE A 244 -10.54 8.04 9.36
N LEU A 245 -11.15 9.21 9.62
CA LEU A 245 -10.74 10.46 8.99
C LEU A 245 -9.29 10.82 9.33
N ALA A 246 -8.89 10.71 10.59
CA ALA A 246 -7.51 10.97 11.02
C ALA A 246 -6.51 10.02 10.33
N CYS A 247 -6.82 8.72 10.29
CA CYS A 247 -6.00 7.70 9.64
C CYS A 247 -5.94 7.89 8.11
N TYR A 248 -7.05 8.23 7.47
CA TYR A 248 -7.15 8.55 6.04
C TYR A 248 -6.29 9.76 5.65
N LEU A 249 -6.38 10.86 6.42
CA LEU A 249 -5.57 12.06 6.18
C LEU A 249 -4.07 11.76 6.38
N THR A 250 -3.73 11.00 7.41
CA THR A 250 -2.33 10.58 7.67
C THR A 250 -1.78 9.74 6.51
N TYR A 251 -2.54 8.76 6.05
CA TYR A 251 -2.16 7.94 4.89
C TYR A 251 -1.92 8.80 3.65
N HIS A 252 -2.85 9.70 3.30
CA HIS A 252 -2.69 10.52 2.10
C HIS A 252 -1.56 11.54 2.21
N TYR A 253 -1.30 12.06 3.41
CA TYR A 253 -0.16 12.92 3.65
C TYR A 253 1.18 12.20 3.45
N LEU A 254 1.30 10.96 3.93
CA LEU A 254 2.56 10.20 3.90
C LEU A 254 2.77 9.38 2.61
N ALA A 255 1.72 8.73 2.10
CA ALA A 255 1.80 7.80 0.96
C ALA A 255 1.33 8.41 -0.37
N GLY A 256 0.69 9.59 -0.35
CA GLY A 256 0.15 10.25 -1.53
C GLY A 256 -1.19 9.64 -2.01
N ALA A 257 -1.48 9.82 -3.30
CA ALA A 257 -2.75 9.38 -3.91
C ALA A 257 -2.61 8.04 -4.66
N THR A 258 -3.47 7.10 -4.33
CA THR A 258 -3.53 5.78 -5.00
C THR A 258 -4.42 5.86 -6.23
N ARG A 259 -3.93 5.37 -7.37
CA ARG A 259 -4.66 5.37 -8.64
C ARG A 259 -5.25 3.98 -8.91
N PHE A 260 -6.45 3.96 -9.46
CA PHE A 260 -7.09 2.71 -9.90
C PHE A 260 -6.48 2.23 -11.24
N PRO A 261 -5.92 1.00 -11.29
CA PRO A 261 -5.22 0.49 -12.47
C PRO A 261 -6.17 -0.07 -13.54
N GLY A 262 -7.41 -0.42 -13.19
CA GLY A 262 -8.36 -1.03 -14.12
C GLY A 262 -8.75 -0.12 -15.29
N THR A 263 -9.14 -0.76 -16.40
CA THR A 263 -9.56 -0.11 -17.65
C THR A 263 -11.02 -0.45 -18.00
N GLY A 264 -11.55 0.13 -19.08
CA GLY A 264 -12.89 -0.18 -19.59
C GLY A 264 -14.03 0.05 -18.57
N ALA A 265 -14.98 -0.87 -18.53
CA ALA A 265 -16.17 -0.77 -17.68
C ALA A 265 -15.82 -0.75 -16.17
N ALA A 266 -14.79 -1.49 -15.75
CA ALA A 266 -14.35 -1.50 -14.35
C ALA A 266 -13.90 -0.11 -13.90
N ARG A 267 -13.18 0.62 -14.76
CA ARG A 267 -12.75 2.01 -14.52
C ARG A 267 -13.94 2.94 -14.32
N THR A 268 -14.93 2.87 -15.23
CA THR A 268 -16.12 3.71 -15.16
C THR A 268 -16.91 3.46 -13.87
N LEU A 269 -17.19 2.19 -13.54
CA LEU A 269 -17.91 1.84 -12.32
C LEU A 269 -17.18 2.29 -11.06
N TYR A 270 -15.86 2.11 -11.02
CA TYR A 270 -15.04 2.56 -9.91
C TYR A 270 -15.11 4.08 -9.72
N PHE A 271 -14.96 4.87 -10.77
CA PHE A 271 -14.98 6.33 -10.65
C PHE A 271 -16.37 6.88 -10.35
N VAL A 272 -17.44 6.27 -10.86
CA VAL A 272 -18.80 6.65 -10.47
C VAL A 272 -18.98 6.46 -8.97
N MET A 273 -18.60 5.30 -8.44
CA MET A 273 -18.66 5.02 -7.00
C MET A 273 -17.74 5.94 -6.19
N LEU A 274 -16.50 6.18 -6.65
CA LEU A 274 -15.54 7.02 -5.95
C LEU A 274 -16.00 8.48 -5.87
N VAL A 275 -16.48 9.05 -6.98
CA VAL A 275 -16.93 10.44 -7.04
C VAL A 275 -18.17 10.65 -6.16
N SER A 276 -19.17 9.76 -6.26
CA SER A 276 -20.35 9.86 -5.40
C SER A 276 -20.00 9.68 -3.92
N HIS A 277 -19.11 8.74 -3.59
CA HIS A 277 -18.59 8.56 -2.24
C HIS A 277 -17.92 9.82 -1.72
N THR A 278 -16.98 10.40 -2.46
CA THR A 278 -16.22 11.58 -2.02
C THR A 278 -17.13 12.78 -1.78
N ILE A 279 -18.06 13.07 -2.68
CA ILE A 279 -19.00 14.20 -2.53
C ILE A 279 -19.86 14.01 -1.28
N LEU A 280 -20.43 12.82 -1.09
CA LEU A 280 -21.27 12.54 0.07
C LEU A 280 -20.45 12.50 1.36
N ALA A 281 -19.21 12.02 1.34
CA ALA A 281 -18.32 11.97 2.50
C ALA A 281 -18.03 13.38 3.05
N VAL A 282 -17.90 14.40 2.20
CA VAL A 282 -17.74 15.80 2.62
C VAL A 282 -18.97 16.31 3.36
N ALA A 283 -20.17 15.88 2.96
CA ALA A 283 -21.43 16.28 3.60
C ALA A 283 -21.68 15.58 4.95
N VAL A 284 -21.12 14.39 5.17
CA VAL A 284 -21.40 13.57 6.36
C VAL A 284 -21.01 14.25 7.69
N PRO A 285 -19.81 14.82 7.89
CA PRO A 285 -19.43 15.45 9.15
C PRO A 285 -20.39 16.54 9.64
N PRO A 286 -20.76 17.57 8.85
CA PRO A 286 -21.70 18.59 9.32
C PRO A 286 -23.10 18.03 9.58
N LEU A 287 -23.54 17.00 8.83
CA LEU A 287 -24.82 16.33 9.08
C LEU A 287 -24.82 15.57 10.41
N ILE A 288 -23.78 14.80 10.70
CA ILE A 288 -23.60 14.08 11.97
C ILE A 288 -23.61 15.06 13.14
N ILE A 289 -22.82 16.13 13.05
CA ILE A 289 -22.76 17.18 14.08
C ILE A 289 -24.16 17.76 14.33
N THR A 290 -24.90 18.06 13.26
CA THR A 290 -26.28 18.58 13.37
C THR A 290 -27.18 17.62 14.13
N VAL A 291 -27.20 16.33 13.77
CA VAL A 291 -28.03 15.31 14.42
C VAL A 291 -27.67 15.14 15.91
N ILE A 292 -26.39 15.16 16.26
CA ILE A 292 -25.91 15.06 17.64
C ILE A 292 -26.26 16.31 18.44
N VAL A 293 -26.06 17.52 17.89
CA VAL A 293 -26.42 18.77 18.55
C VAL A 293 -27.93 18.83 18.84
N LYS A 294 -28.78 18.35 17.91
CA LYS A 294 -30.23 18.25 18.18
C LYS A 294 -30.54 17.27 19.31
N ALA A 295 -29.87 16.12 19.36
CA ALA A 295 -30.02 15.16 20.46
C ALA A 295 -29.56 15.75 21.81
N ALA A 296 -28.40 16.41 21.85
CA ALA A 296 -27.86 17.04 23.05
C ALA A 296 -28.78 18.15 23.59
N ARG A 297 -29.41 18.92 22.69
CA ARG A 297 -30.43 19.94 23.02
C ARG A 297 -31.82 19.35 23.29
N ARG A 298 -31.95 18.02 23.38
CA ARG A 298 -33.21 17.30 23.60
C ARG A 298 -34.32 17.62 22.59
N ARG A 299 -33.96 18.01 21.36
CA ARG A 299 -34.91 18.35 20.28
C ARG A 299 -35.25 17.11 19.43
N TRP A 300 -35.98 16.16 20.04
CA TRP A 300 -36.18 14.81 19.49
C TRP A 300 -36.86 14.77 18.11
N GLU A 301 -37.87 15.59 17.86
CA GLU A 301 -38.53 15.65 16.54
C GLU A 301 -37.56 16.08 15.44
N THR A 302 -36.83 17.17 15.68
CA THR A 302 -35.82 17.64 14.72
C THR A 302 -34.66 16.66 14.57
N HIS A 303 -34.23 16.01 15.65
CA HIS A 303 -33.21 14.95 15.59
C HIS A 303 -33.66 13.82 14.66
N LYS A 304 -34.90 13.31 14.79
CA LYS A 304 -35.45 12.29 13.90
C LYS A 304 -35.52 12.76 12.44
N ASN A 305 -35.96 13.98 12.20
CA ASN A 305 -36.05 14.53 10.83
C ASN A 305 -34.69 14.60 10.14
N TRP A 306 -33.67 15.12 10.83
CA TRP A 306 -32.31 15.16 10.31
C TRP A 306 -31.67 13.77 10.21
N ALA A 307 -31.97 12.87 11.14
CA ALA A 307 -31.46 11.50 11.11
C ALA A 307 -31.96 10.72 9.89
N ARG A 308 -33.21 10.93 9.44
CA ARG A 308 -33.74 10.27 8.23
C ARG A 308 -32.96 10.60 6.95
N ILE A 309 -32.32 11.76 6.90
CA ILE A 309 -31.45 12.18 5.79
C ILE A 309 -30.00 11.73 6.04
N THR A 310 -29.51 11.95 7.25
CA THR A 310 -28.10 11.72 7.61
C THR A 310 -27.73 10.24 7.58
N VAL A 311 -28.60 9.38 8.12
CA VAL A 311 -28.31 7.95 8.30
C VAL A 311 -28.09 7.23 6.97
N PRO A 312 -28.95 7.35 5.94
CA PRO A 312 -28.71 6.71 4.65
C PRO A 312 -27.41 7.17 3.99
N ILE A 313 -27.11 8.47 4.04
CA ILE A 313 -25.88 9.03 3.45
C ILE A 313 -24.65 8.49 4.18
N TRP A 314 -24.67 8.50 5.52
CA TRP A 314 -23.56 7.99 6.32
C TRP A 314 -23.35 6.48 6.12
N ALA A 315 -24.43 5.70 6.05
CA ALA A 315 -24.36 4.27 5.76
C ALA A 315 -23.80 4.00 4.36
N TYR A 316 -24.25 4.76 3.34
CA TYR A 316 -23.74 4.68 1.98
C TYR A 316 -22.24 4.95 1.92
N VAL A 317 -21.78 6.06 2.50
CA VAL A 317 -20.36 6.44 2.52
C VAL A 317 -19.53 5.37 3.24
N SER A 318 -19.97 4.91 4.40
CA SER A 318 -19.23 3.88 5.16
C SER A 318 -19.14 2.56 4.39
N GLY A 319 -20.22 2.11 3.75
CA GLY A 319 -20.23 0.89 2.96
C GLY A 319 -19.40 0.99 1.69
N THR A 320 -19.54 2.08 0.94
CA THR A 320 -18.76 2.33 -0.29
C THR A 320 -17.27 2.52 0.01
N GLY A 321 -16.90 3.07 1.18
CA GLY A 321 -15.50 3.14 1.60
C GLY A 321 -14.83 1.76 1.72
N VAL A 322 -15.56 0.78 2.26
CA VAL A 322 -15.10 -0.63 2.31
C VAL A 322 -14.98 -1.22 0.90
N LEU A 323 -15.98 -0.99 0.04
CA LEU A 323 -15.97 -1.49 -1.33
C LEU A 323 -14.83 -0.89 -2.17
N ILE A 324 -14.56 0.42 -2.05
CA ILE A 324 -13.45 1.10 -2.70
C ILE A 324 -12.12 0.43 -2.30
N TYR A 325 -11.92 0.10 -1.03
CA TYR A 325 -10.72 -0.61 -0.59
C TYR A 325 -10.59 -1.99 -1.26
N TRP A 326 -11.65 -2.80 -1.25
CA TRP A 326 -11.63 -4.12 -1.90
C TRP A 326 -11.36 -4.01 -3.40
N VAL A 327 -12.00 -3.04 -4.06
CA VAL A 327 -11.80 -2.76 -5.48
C VAL A 327 -10.43 -2.14 -5.77
N LEU A 328 -9.73 -1.55 -4.82
CA LEU A 328 -8.42 -0.98 -5.10
C LEU A 328 -7.28 -1.98 -4.80
N PHE A 329 -7.44 -2.79 -3.76
CA PHE A 329 -6.35 -3.61 -3.22
C PHE A 329 -6.53 -5.13 -3.37
N ARG A 330 -7.74 -5.61 -3.71
CA ARG A 330 -8.04 -7.06 -3.70
C ARG A 330 -8.57 -7.63 -5.01
N GLY A 331 -9.14 -6.84 -5.90
CA GLY A 331 -9.66 -7.40 -7.13
C GLY A 331 -8.61 -7.59 -8.22
N SER A 332 -8.98 -8.45 -9.16
CA SER A 332 -8.22 -8.86 -10.32
C SER A 332 -8.80 -8.18 -11.56
N TRP A 333 -8.16 -7.09 -11.99
CA TRP A 333 -8.44 -6.36 -13.23
C TRP A 333 -7.19 -6.38 -14.10
#